data_AF-A0A8T5U2M3-F1
#
_entry.id   AF-A0A8T5U2M3-F1
#
_cell.length_a   1.000
_cell.length_b   1.000
_cell.length_c   1.000
_cell.angle_alpha   90.00
_cell.angle_beta   90.00
_cell.angle_gamma   90.00
#
_symmetry.space_group_name_H-M   'P 1'
#
loop_
_entity.id
_entity.type
_entity.pdbx_description
1 polymer ?
#
loop_
_entity_poly.entity_id
_entity_poly.type
_entity_poly.pdbx_seq_one_letter_code
_entity_poly.pdbx_strand_id
1 'polypeptide(L)'
;MKKTRISILIATLMVLGALPLGIIGTVFAEAPFIMPDYNPVDWQSGLAGEIKMPVFDPKTAPSDYFGATSGESGLELATPSVGTTVYDWYINSISGSPWMTLRGVGEFVEVWVQDDLSFPEGDPRNDDPDLWMVTDDMINYLVDEFDNNIYDTLAGYFGTPADRDGTGTIFETSEWEPSMWDWIETTDPYNPQRVILKILNYQDDNYFDPTYPSYVAGFFDSQYTDYYNRNMVHLDCWA
;
A
#
# COMPACT_ATOMS: atom_id res chain seq x y z
N MET A 1 68.78 -13.53 -20.70
CA MET A 1 68.50 -12.12 -20.38
C MET A 1 67.15 -11.59 -20.91
N LYS A 2 66.74 -11.86 -22.17
CA LYS A 2 65.46 -11.37 -22.71
C LYS A 2 64.20 -11.99 -22.08
N LYS A 3 64.21 -13.29 -21.77
CA LYS A 3 63.05 -13.98 -21.17
C LYS A 3 62.74 -13.51 -19.74
N THR A 4 63.77 -13.31 -18.92
CA THR A 4 63.64 -12.82 -17.53
C THR A 4 63.05 -11.40 -17.47
N ARG A 5 63.39 -10.53 -18.43
CA ARG A 5 62.86 -9.16 -18.50
C ARG A 5 61.39 -9.10 -18.91
N ILE A 6 60.92 -10.04 -19.74
CA ILE A 6 59.51 -10.13 -20.16
C ILE A 6 58.63 -10.69 -19.03
N SER A 7 59.11 -11.70 -18.30
CA SER A 7 58.38 -12.25 -17.15
C SER A 7 58.25 -11.24 -16.00
N ILE A 8 59.27 -10.40 -15.77
CA ILE A 8 59.18 -9.32 -14.79
C ILE A 8 58.13 -8.29 -15.23
N LEU A 9 58.10 -7.91 -16.51
CA LEU A 9 57.13 -6.92 -17.01
C LEU A 9 55.68 -7.40 -16.88
N ILE A 10 55.42 -8.67 -17.17
CA ILE A 10 54.08 -9.28 -17.06
C ILE A 10 53.67 -9.43 -15.59
N ALA A 11 54.59 -9.83 -14.72
CA ALA A 11 54.33 -9.90 -13.27
C ALA A 11 54.05 -8.51 -12.67
N THR A 12 54.75 -7.46 -13.13
CA THR A 12 54.49 -6.09 -12.69
C THR A 12 53.14 -5.57 -13.19
N LEU A 13 52.72 -5.91 -14.41
CA LEU A 13 51.41 -5.54 -14.95
C LEU A 13 50.23 -6.26 -14.26
N MET A 14 50.42 -7.53 -13.85
CA MET A 14 49.40 -8.26 -13.09
C MET A 14 49.25 -7.75 -11.65
N VAL A 15 50.31 -7.26 -11.02
CA VAL A 15 50.24 -6.65 -9.68
C VAL A 15 49.63 -5.24 -9.72
N LEU A 16 49.81 -4.49 -10.81
CA LEU A 16 49.19 -3.17 -10.99
C LEU A 16 47.69 -3.23 -11.36
N GLY A 17 47.21 -4.33 -11.94
CA GLY A 17 45.79 -4.53 -12.25
C GLY A 17 44.92 -4.96 -11.07
N ALA A 18 45.52 -5.30 -9.92
CA ALA A 18 44.83 -5.82 -8.74
C ALA A 18 44.70 -4.80 -7.59
N LEU A 19 44.99 -3.52 -7.85
CA LEU A 19 44.69 -2.46 -6.89
C LEU A 19 43.24 -2.02 -7.10
N PRO A 20 42.32 -2.28 -6.16
CA PRO A 20 41.02 -1.64 -6.20
C PRO A 20 41.27 -0.13 -6.09
N LEU A 21 40.85 0.60 -7.12
CA LEU A 21 40.66 2.04 -7.00
C LEU A 21 39.58 2.23 -5.94
N GLY A 22 40.00 2.41 -4.70
CA GLY A 22 39.15 2.86 -3.62
C GLY A 22 38.60 4.20 -4.04
N ILE A 23 37.35 4.22 -4.51
CA ILE A 23 36.56 5.44 -4.59
C ILE A 23 36.49 5.92 -3.15
N ILE A 24 37.22 7.00 -2.84
CA ILE A 24 36.98 7.75 -1.61
C ILE A 24 35.61 8.37 -1.82
N GLY A 25 34.56 7.62 -1.44
CA GLY A 25 33.27 8.22 -1.20
C GLY A 25 33.49 9.27 -0.13
N THR A 26 33.31 10.54 -0.48
CA THR A 26 33.07 11.58 0.51
C THR A 26 31.81 11.18 1.26
N VAL A 27 31.97 10.53 2.40
CA VAL A 27 30.90 10.40 3.38
C VAL A 27 30.66 11.80 3.88
N PHE A 28 29.66 12.48 3.33
CA PHE A 28 29.08 13.62 4.01
C PHE A 28 28.52 13.06 5.31
N ALA A 29 29.14 13.43 6.43
CA ALA A 29 28.53 13.23 7.73
C ALA A 29 27.30 14.14 7.77
N GLU A 30 26.15 13.62 7.36
CA GLU A 30 24.88 14.23 7.74
C GLU A 30 24.82 14.24 9.26
N ALA A 31 24.46 15.40 9.82
CA ALA A 31 24.18 15.47 11.25
C ALA A 31 23.13 14.41 11.57
N PRO A 32 23.31 13.57 12.60
CA PRO A 32 22.31 12.59 12.97
C PRO A 32 20.99 13.33 13.17
N PHE A 33 19.96 12.93 12.44
CA PHE A 33 18.60 13.40 12.67
C PHE A 33 18.24 13.04 14.11
N ILE A 34 18.30 14.04 15.00
CA ILE A 34 17.93 13.86 16.40
C ILE A 34 16.40 13.87 16.42
N MET A 35 15.81 12.68 16.53
CA MET A 35 14.37 12.58 16.73
C MET A 35 13.99 13.34 18.02
N PRO A 36 12.87 14.08 18.01
CA PRO A 36 12.33 14.64 19.24
C PRO A 36 12.08 13.51 20.25
N ASP A 37 12.38 13.77 21.52
CA ASP A 37 12.15 12.82 22.60
C ASP A 37 10.63 12.57 22.74
N TYR A 38 10.17 11.44 22.21
CA TYR A 38 8.77 11.05 22.26
C TYR A 38 8.51 10.20 23.49
N ASN A 39 7.75 10.75 24.45
CA ASN A 39 7.21 9.96 25.53
C ASN A 39 5.99 9.17 25.02
N PRO A 40 5.96 7.83 25.17
CA PRO A 40 4.80 7.04 24.76
C PRO A 40 3.57 7.50 25.53
N VAL A 41 2.53 7.90 24.78
CA VAL A 41 1.24 8.30 25.34
C VAL A 41 0.36 7.05 25.48
N ASP A 42 -0.17 6.85 26.68
CA ASP A 42 -1.10 5.76 26.99
C ASP A 42 -2.46 6.01 26.31
N TRP A 43 -2.67 5.32 25.18
CA TRP A 43 -3.87 5.42 24.36
C TRP A 43 -5.15 4.90 25.05
N GLN A 44 -5.03 4.13 26.14
CA GLN A 44 -6.18 3.55 26.84
C GLN A 44 -6.80 4.51 27.88
N SER A 45 -6.13 5.61 28.21
CA SER A 45 -6.55 6.51 29.29
C SER A 45 -7.55 7.60 28.88
N GLY A 46 -7.92 7.70 27.59
CA GLY A 46 -8.94 8.65 27.12
C GLY A 46 -8.60 10.13 27.32
N LEU A 47 -7.33 10.46 27.55
CA LEU A 47 -6.81 11.83 27.72
C LEU A 47 -5.79 12.20 26.63
N ALA A 48 -6.06 11.84 25.37
CA ALA A 48 -5.34 12.42 24.26
C ALA A 48 -5.75 13.89 24.13
N GLY A 49 -5.08 14.78 24.86
CA GLY A 49 -5.11 16.21 24.56
C GLY A 49 -4.69 16.43 23.09
N GLU A 50 -5.17 17.49 22.45
CA GLU A 50 -4.87 17.80 21.06
C GLU A 50 -3.36 17.71 20.79
N ILE A 51 -2.92 16.63 20.14
CA ILE A 51 -1.57 16.53 19.61
C ILE A 51 -1.58 17.29 18.29
N LYS A 52 -1.01 18.50 18.29
CA LYS A 52 -0.78 19.21 17.03
C LYS A 52 0.24 18.42 16.22
N MET A 53 -0.20 17.93 15.07
CA MET A 53 0.68 17.32 14.09
C MET A 53 1.81 18.30 13.74
N PRO A 54 3.08 17.86 13.73
CA PRO A 54 4.19 18.72 13.34
C PRO A 54 4.00 19.19 11.89
N VAL A 55 4.30 20.46 11.63
CA VAL A 55 4.27 21.03 10.29
C VAL A 55 5.57 20.67 9.59
N PHE A 56 5.46 19.88 8.52
CA PHE A 56 6.60 19.55 7.66
C PHE A 56 6.74 20.60 6.54
N ASP A 57 7.96 21.12 6.34
CA ASP A 57 8.28 21.96 5.18
C ASP A 57 8.67 21.04 4.00
N PRO A 58 7.83 20.92 2.95
CA PRO A 58 8.10 20.04 1.82
C PRO A 58 9.38 20.42 1.05
N LYS A 59 9.97 21.60 1.32
CA LYS A 59 11.22 22.05 0.68
C LYS A 59 12.49 21.42 1.25
N THR A 60 12.40 20.66 2.33
CA THR A 60 13.56 19.99 2.94
C THR A 60 13.61 18.47 2.69
N ALA A 61 12.67 17.93 1.92
CA ALA A 61 12.73 16.53 1.47
C ALA A 61 13.83 16.37 0.39
N PRO A 62 14.71 15.36 0.46
CA PRO A 62 15.74 15.13 -0.56
C PRO A 62 15.11 14.85 -1.94
N SER A 63 15.47 15.64 -2.95
CA SER A 63 14.88 15.60 -4.30
C SER A 63 15.50 14.60 -5.27
N ASP A 64 16.43 13.76 -4.82
CA ASP A 64 17.35 13.08 -5.73
C ASP A 64 17.14 11.56 -5.72
N TYR A 65 15.96 11.10 -6.16
CA TYR A 65 15.77 9.69 -6.50
C TYR A 65 14.71 9.45 -7.60
N PHE A 66 14.74 10.24 -8.68
CA PHE A 66 13.92 9.95 -9.87
C PHE A 66 14.80 9.57 -11.07
N GLY A 67 14.93 8.26 -11.29
CA GLY A 67 15.40 7.68 -12.53
C GLY A 67 14.27 6.87 -13.18
N ALA A 68 13.25 7.55 -13.71
CA ALA A 68 12.19 6.90 -14.48
C ALA A 68 12.69 6.59 -15.90
N THR A 69 12.81 5.30 -16.23
CA THR A 69 12.92 4.83 -17.62
C THR A 69 11.68 4.02 -17.94
N SER A 70 10.82 4.58 -18.79
CA SER A 70 9.67 3.90 -19.40
C SER A 70 10.15 2.85 -20.39
N GLY A 71 9.91 1.57 -20.08
CA GLY A 71 10.11 0.45 -21.00
C GLY A 71 8.86 -0.41 -21.05
N GLU A 72 8.11 -0.31 -22.14
CA GLU A 72 7.06 -1.27 -22.48
C GLU A 72 7.68 -2.66 -22.73
N SER A 73 7.15 -3.69 -22.07
CA SER A 73 7.34 -5.08 -22.46
C SER A 73 6.19 -5.92 -21.90
N GLY A 74 5.26 -6.28 -22.78
CA GLY A 74 4.06 -7.03 -22.44
C GLY A 74 4.31 -8.47 -22.01
N LEU A 75 3.55 -8.87 -20.99
CA LEU A 75 2.88 -10.16 -20.81
C LEU A 75 1.55 -9.80 -20.12
N GLU A 76 0.41 -9.98 -20.80
CA GLU A 76 -0.93 -9.66 -20.30
C GLU A 76 -1.33 -10.65 -19.19
N LEU A 77 -0.91 -10.31 -17.99
CA LEU A 77 -1.47 -10.71 -16.70
C LEU A 77 -2.49 -9.74 -16.06
N ALA A 78 -2.62 -8.51 -16.59
CA ALA A 78 -2.73 -7.26 -15.80
C ALA A 78 -3.77 -7.21 -14.66
N THR A 79 -3.53 -6.36 -13.64
CA THR A 79 -4.55 -5.90 -12.66
C THR A 79 -5.91 -5.76 -13.36
N PRO A 80 -7.01 -6.25 -12.75
CA PRO A 80 -8.32 -6.21 -13.40
C PRO A 80 -8.65 -4.81 -13.93
N SER A 81 -9.41 -4.77 -15.02
CA SER A 81 -9.91 -3.50 -15.55
C SER A 81 -10.82 -2.81 -14.52
N VAL A 82 -10.74 -1.48 -14.41
CA VAL A 82 -11.72 -0.71 -13.63
C VAL A 82 -13.14 -1.09 -14.11
N GLY A 83 -14.02 -1.36 -13.15
CA GLY A 83 -15.38 -1.87 -13.36
C GLY A 83 -15.50 -3.40 -13.24
N THR A 84 -14.40 -4.13 -13.06
CA THR A 84 -14.46 -5.57 -12.77
C THR A 84 -15.04 -5.81 -11.38
N THR A 85 -16.08 -6.65 -11.33
CA THR A 85 -16.71 -7.12 -10.08
C THR A 85 -16.18 -8.50 -9.73
N VAL A 86 -15.85 -8.72 -8.45
CA VAL A 86 -15.26 -9.95 -7.93
C VAL A 86 -15.98 -10.41 -6.67
N TYR A 87 -15.85 -11.70 -6.38
CA TYR A 87 -16.30 -12.29 -5.12
C TYR A 87 -15.14 -12.23 -4.11
N ASP A 88 -15.34 -11.56 -2.98
CA ASP A 88 -14.40 -11.59 -1.87
C ASP A 88 -14.97 -12.42 -0.70
N TRP A 89 -14.33 -13.56 -0.45
CA TRP A 89 -14.75 -14.49 0.60
C TRP A 89 -14.67 -13.88 2.01
N TYR A 90 -13.64 -13.11 2.31
CA TYR A 90 -13.51 -12.54 3.65
C TYR A 90 -14.56 -11.46 3.85
N ILE A 91 -14.79 -10.60 2.86
CA ILE A 91 -15.84 -9.57 2.95
C ILE A 91 -17.20 -10.24 3.15
N ASN A 92 -17.48 -11.33 2.43
CA ASN A 92 -18.68 -12.14 2.69
C ASN A 92 -18.79 -12.60 4.16
N SER A 93 -17.67 -12.98 4.77
CA SER A 93 -17.66 -13.50 6.14
C SER A 93 -17.94 -12.43 7.20
N ILE A 94 -17.59 -11.17 6.93
CA ILE A 94 -17.75 -10.05 7.87
C ILE A 94 -19.00 -9.20 7.62
N SER A 95 -19.48 -9.11 6.37
CA SER A 95 -20.63 -8.26 6.00
C SER A 95 -21.81 -9.05 5.42
N GLY A 96 -21.62 -10.32 5.05
CA GLY A 96 -22.64 -11.09 4.33
C GLY A 96 -22.91 -10.61 2.90
N SER A 97 -22.18 -9.61 2.40
CA SER A 97 -22.28 -9.09 1.04
C SER A 97 -20.91 -9.20 0.35
N PRO A 98 -20.71 -10.22 -0.49
CA PRO A 98 -19.38 -10.63 -0.96
C PRO A 98 -18.83 -9.79 -2.12
N TRP A 99 -19.68 -9.02 -2.80
CA TRP A 99 -19.37 -8.46 -4.11
C TRP A 99 -18.65 -7.13 -3.97
N MET A 100 -17.51 -7.02 -4.66
CA MET A 100 -16.71 -5.80 -4.74
C MET A 100 -16.42 -5.46 -6.18
N THR A 101 -16.42 -4.17 -6.49
CA THR A 101 -16.06 -3.63 -7.80
C THR A 101 -14.81 -2.77 -7.71
N LEU A 102 -13.85 -3.02 -8.60
CA LEU A 102 -12.68 -2.17 -8.76
C LEU A 102 -13.09 -0.83 -9.36
N ARG A 103 -12.93 0.27 -8.61
CA ARG A 103 -13.37 1.61 -9.02
C ARG A 103 -12.23 2.54 -9.41
N GLY A 104 -11.01 2.26 -8.97
CA GLY A 104 -9.83 3.07 -9.30
C GLY A 104 -8.54 2.29 -9.20
N VAL A 105 -7.58 2.62 -10.07
CA VAL A 105 -6.22 2.06 -10.06
C VAL A 105 -5.25 3.22 -10.24
N GLY A 106 -4.34 3.36 -9.29
CA GLY A 106 -3.19 4.26 -9.32
C GLY A 106 -1.89 3.51 -9.52
N GLU A 107 -0.78 4.22 -9.36
CA GLU A 107 0.55 3.62 -9.35
C GLU A 107 0.70 2.70 -8.13
N PHE A 108 0.42 3.21 -6.93
CA PHE A 108 0.63 2.54 -5.64
C PHE A 108 -0.66 2.06 -4.97
N VAL A 109 -1.83 2.30 -5.56
CA VAL A 109 -3.12 1.91 -4.98
C VAL A 109 -4.10 1.25 -5.95
N GLU A 110 -4.88 0.30 -5.45
CA GLU A 110 -6.09 -0.24 -6.07
C GLU A 110 -7.27 0.03 -5.15
N VAL A 111 -8.34 0.68 -5.64
CA VAL A 111 -9.51 1.03 -4.84
C VAL A 111 -10.70 0.14 -5.22
N TRP A 112 -11.04 -0.77 -4.32
CA TRP A 112 -12.16 -1.70 -4.44
C TRP A 112 -13.30 -1.23 -3.54
N VAL A 113 -14.51 -1.15 -4.09
CA VAL A 113 -15.69 -0.69 -3.36
C VAL A 113 -16.71 -1.81 -3.30
N GLN A 114 -17.28 -2.05 -2.13
CA GLN A 114 -18.37 -3.01 -1.97
C GLN A 114 -19.60 -2.55 -2.75
N ASP A 115 -20.29 -3.47 -3.43
CA ASP A 115 -21.42 -3.14 -4.31
C ASP A 115 -22.65 -2.64 -3.54
N ASP A 116 -22.83 -3.11 -2.30
CA ASP A 116 -23.88 -2.66 -1.39
C ASP A 116 -23.26 -2.00 -0.16
N LEU A 117 -23.51 -0.69 -0.04
CA LEU A 117 -23.07 0.17 1.07
C LEU A 117 -24.26 0.66 1.92
N SER A 118 -25.46 0.13 1.69
CA SER A 118 -26.66 0.59 2.40
C SER A 118 -26.69 0.14 3.87
N PHE A 119 -27.41 0.89 4.69
CA PHE A 119 -27.72 0.49 6.07
C PHE A 119 -28.90 -0.49 6.11
N PRO A 120 -29.17 -1.15 7.25
CA PRO A 120 -30.32 -2.05 7.39
C PRO A 120 -31.65 -1.43 6.96
N GLU A 121 -32.59 -2.28 6.51
CA GLU A 121 -33.92 -1.83 6.07
C GLU A 121 -34.62 -0.99 7.15
N GLY A 122 -35.09 0.20 6.78
CA GLY A 122 -35.77 1.13 7.69
C GLY A 122 -34.84 2.09 8.45
N ASP A 123 -33.51 2.02 8.22
CA ASP A 123 -32.58 3.01 8.77
C ASP A 123 -32.76 4.39 8.10
N PRO A 124 -32.89 5.48 8.87
CA PRO A 124 -33.09 6.83 8.32
C PRO A 124 -31.92 7.34 7.48
N ARG A 125 -30.71 6.79 7.63
CA ARG A 125 -29.54 7.18 6.82
C ARG A 125 -29.66 6.74 5.36
N ASN A 126 -30.50 5.74 5.08
CA ASN A 126 -30.81 5.34 3.72
C ASN A 126 -31.64 6.39 2.96
N ASP A 127 -32.28 7.33 3.67
CA ASP A 127 -33.04 8.43 3.05
C ASP A 127 -32.13 9.54 2.50
N ASP A 128 -30.85 9.58 2.91
CA ASP A 128 -29.83 10.52 2.41
C ASP A 128 -28.59 9.77 1.90
N PRO A 129 -28.65 9.27 0.65
CA PRO A 129 -27.56 8.50 0.07
C PRO A 129 -26.22 9.23 -0.01
N ASP A 130 -26.21 10.56 -0.02
CA ASP A 130 -24.98 11.36 -0.15
C ASP A 130 -24.02 11.17 1.04
N LEU A 131 -24.49 10.60 2.16
CA LEU A 131 -23.71 10.33 3.36
C LEU A 131 -22.95 8.99 3.34
N TRP A 132 -23.29 8.07 2.44
CA TRP A 132 -22.66 6.75 2.35
C TRP A 132 -22.29 6.33 0.92
N MET A 133 -22.77 7.06 -0.10
CA MET A 133 -22.41 6.80 -1.49
C MET A 133 -20.98 7.26 -1.81
N VAL A 134 -20.27 6.42 -2.56
CA VAL A 134 -18.90 6.70 -3.02
C VAL A 134 -18.92 7.03 -4.51
N THR A 135 -18.67 8.30 -4.83
CA THR A 135 -18.65 8.81 -6.21
C THR A 135 -17.32 8.57 -6.91
N ASP A 136 -17.31 8.57 -8.25
CA ASP A 136 -16.06 8.42 -9.02
C ASP A 136 -15.08 9.58 -8.77
N ASP A 137 -15.58 10.79 -8.52
CA ASP A 137 -14.72 11.95 -8.18
C ASP A 137 -14.00 11.73 -6.84
N MET A 138 -14.67 11.14 -5.84
CA MET A 138 -14.04 10.76 -4.57
C MET A 138 -12.98 9.67 -4.76
N ILE A 139 -13.24 8.69 -5.63
CA ILE A 139 -12.27 7.63 -5.94
C ILE A 139 -11.04 8.22 -6.64
N ASN A 140 -11.24 9.07 -7.64
CA ASN A 140 -10.14 9.71 -8.36
C ASN A 140 -9.31 10.59 -7.42
N TYR A 141 -9.97 11.35 -6.53
CA TYR A 141 -9.29 12.13 -5.51
C TYR A 141 -8.48 11.24 -4.56
N LEU A 142 -9.06 10.12 -4.09
CA LEU A 142 -8.37 9.18 -3.21
C LEU A 142 -7.13 8.57 -3.87
N VAL A 143 -7.24 8.18 -5.15
CA VAL A 143 -6.12 7.64 -5.92
C VAL A 143 -5.02 8.68 -6.06
N ASP A 144 -5.37 9.91 -6.46
CA ASP A 144 -4.43 11.02 -6.64
C ASP A 144 -3.72 11.39 -5.33
N GLU A 145 -4.46 11.50 -4.23
CA GLU A 145 -3.88 11.76 -2.90
C GLU A 145 -3.01 10.60 -2.43
N PHE A 146 -3.39 9.35 -2.74
CA PHE A 146 -2.60 8.21 -2.33
C PHE A 146 -1.23 8.20 -3.01
N ASP A 147 -1.22 8.34 -4.33
CA ASP A 147 -0.01 8.24 -5.13
C ASP A 147 0.91 9.45 -4.91
N ASN A 148 0.36 10.66 -4.80
CA ASN A 148 1.18 11.88 -4.73
C ASN A 148 1.56 12.30 -3.31
N ASN A 149 0.79 11.89 -2.29
CA ASN A 149 0.98 12.39 -0.92
C ASN A 149 1.10 11.26 0.11
N ILE A 150 0.11 10.34 0.17
CA ILE A 150 0.02 9.37 1.27
C ILE A 150 1.14 8.33 1.18
N TYR A 151 1.39 7.76 0.00
CA TYR A 151 2.39 6.71 -0.17
C TYR A 151 3.77 7.17 0.27
N ASP A 152 4.28 8.27 -0.26
CA ASP A 152 5.60 8.81 0.09
C ASP A 152 5.68 9.22 1.57
N THR A 153 4.61 9.78 2.12
CA THR A 153 4.56 10.15 3.55
C THR A 153 4.64 8.91 4.44
N LEU A 154 3.85 7.88 4.14
CA LEU A 154 3.85 6.63 4.91
C LEU A 154 5.16 5.86 4.72
N ALA A 155 5.67 5.77 3.49
CA ALA A 155 6.92 5.09 3.18
C ALA A 155 8.12 5.81 3.83
N GLY A 156 8.12 7.14 3.87
CA GLY A 156 9.17 7.92 4.52
C GLY A 156 9.21 7.74 6.04
N TYR A 157 8.06 7.52 6.68
CA TYR A 157 7.98 7.36 8.13
C TYR A 157 8.06 5.90 8.60
N PHE A 158 7.36 4.99 7.92
CA PHE A 158 7.22 3.58 8.30
C PHE A 158 8.06 2.62 7.44
N GLY A 159 8.64 3.09 6.34
CA GLY A 159 9.28 2.26 5.32
C GLY A 159 8.32 1.83 4.22
N THR A 160 8.87 1.37 3.10
CA THR A 160 8.07 0.87 1.97
C THR A 160 7.26 -0.36 2.36
N PRO A 161 6.04 -0.55 1.81
CA PRO A 161 5.29 -1.80 1.99
C PRO A 161 6.13 -3.02 1.59
N ALA A 162 5.85 -4.16 2.20
CA ALA A 162 6.53 -5.40 1.80
C ALA A 162 6.02 -5.86 0.42
N ASP A 163 6.90 -6.50 -0.34
CA ASP A 163 6.57 -7.07 -1.64
C ASP A 163 5.57 -8.22 -1.45
N ARG A 164 4.37 -8.05 -2.00
CA ARG A 164 3.20 -8.92 -1.86
C ARG A 164 2.38 -8.87 -3.14
N ASP A 165 2.58 -9.89 -3.97
CA ASP A 165 2.05 -9.95 -5.34
C ASP A 165 0.74 -10.74 -5.47
N GLY A 166 0.22 -11.29 -4.39
CA GLY A 166 -1.01 -12.07 -4.41
C GLY A 166 -0.85 -13.52 -4.88
N THR A 167 0.37 -13.99 -5.07
CA THR A 167 0.65 -15.41 -5.36
C THR A 167 0.70 -16.24 -4.08
N GLY A 168 0.53 -17.56 -4.17
CA GLY A 168 0.71 -18.47 -3.03
C GLY A 168 -0.34 -18.29 -1.93
N THR A 169 -1.55 -17.85 -2.30
CA THR A 169 -2.65 -17.59 -1.36
C THR A 169 -3.09 -18.86 -0.65
N ILE A 170 -3.80 -18.70 0.48
CA ILE A 170 -4.45 -19.85 1.13
C ILE A 170 -5.48 -20.51 0.22
N PHE A 171 -6.10 -19.74 -0.69
CA PHE A 171 -7.09 -20.21 -1.64
C PHE A 171 -6.46 -21.08 -2.72
N GLU A 172 -5.32 -20.66 -3.26
CA GLU A 172 -4.51 -21.43 -4.21
C GLU A 172 -4.07 -22.75 -3.59
N THR A 173 -3.47 -22.69 -2.39
CA THR A 173 -2.96 -23.89 -1.70
C THR A 173 -4.06 -24.85 -1.23
N SER A 174 -5.27 -24.34 -1.04
CA SER A 174 -6.46 -25.13 -0.69
C SER A 174 -7.25 -25.61 -1.91
N GLU A 175 -6.74 -25.40 -3.13
CA GLU A 175 -7.39 -25.80 -4.40
C GLU A 175 -8.82 -25.26 -4.56
N TRP A 176 -9.05 -24.02 -4.11
CA TRP A 176 -10.34 -23.35 -4.33
C TRP A 176 -10.54 -23.07 -5.81
N GLU A 177 -11.80 -22.94 -6.20
CA GLU A 177 -12.15 -22.63 -7.58
C GLU A 177 -11.50 -21.27 -7.97
N PRO A 178 -10.70 -21.22 -9.06
CA PRO A 178 -9.90 -20.04 -9.38
C PRO A 178 -10.69 -18.74 -9.49
N SER A 179 -11.92 -18.75 -10.02
CA SER A 179 -12.73 -17.52 -10.13
C SER A 179 -13.10 -16.88 -8.79
N MET A 180 -12.84 -17.56 -7.66
CA MET A 180 -13.02 -16.99 -6.32
C MET A 180 -11.81 -16.19 -5.81
N TRP A 181 -10.64 -16.31 -6.43
CA TRP A 181 -9.40 -15.75 -5.90
C TRP A 181 -8.40 -15.24 -6.95
N ASP A 182 -8.59 -15.54 -8.24
CA ASP A 182 -7.70 -15.14 -9.33
C ASP A 182 -7.48 -13.63 -9.45
N TRP A 183 -8.45 -12.83 -9.01
CA TRP A 183 -8.36 -11.37 -8.96
C TRP A 183 -7.29 -10.82 -8.00
N ILE A 184 -6.81 -11.65 -7.06
CA ILE A 184 -5.87 -11.24 -6.01
C ILE A 184 -4.45 -11.08 -6.54
N GLU A 185 -4.06 -11.89 -7.53
CA GLU A 185 -2.72 -11.86 -8.09
C GLU A 185 -2.53 -10.55 -8.86
N THR A 186 -1.58 -9.72 -8.43
CA THR A 186 -1.07 -8.67 -9.30
C THR A 186 0.01 -9.27 -10.17
N THR A 187 -0.17 -9.07 -11.45
CA THR A 187 0.76 -9.53 -12.47
C THR A 187 1.61 -8.39 -12.98
N ASP A 188 1.50 -7.23 -12.33
CA ASP A 188 2.40 -6.12 -12.49
C ASP A 188 3.72 -6.49 -11.77
N PRO A 189 4.76 -6.95 -12.49
CA PRO A 189 6.02 -7.32 -11.87
C PRO A 189 6.75 -6.08 -11.33
N TYR A 190 6.22 -4.88 -11.56
CA TYR A 190 6.82 -3.60 -11.17
C TYR A 190 6.20 -3.01 -9.91
N ASN A 191 5.09 -3.55 -9.37
CA ASN A 191 4.54 -3.04 -8.10
C ASN A 191 3.95 -4.09 -7.15
N PRO A 192 4.78 -5.00 -6.59
CA PRO A 192 4.36 -5.89 -5.51
C PRO A 192 4.06 -5.13 -4.21
N GLN A 193 4.35 -3.82 -4.13
CA GLN A 193 4.09 -3.00 -2.95
C GLN A 193 2.74 -2.29 -3.01
N ARG A 194 2.00 -2.44 -4.11
CA ARG A 194 0.70 -1.79 -4.30
C ARG A 194 -0.28 -2.18 -3.20
N VAL A 195 -0.94 -1.17 -2.65
CA VAL A 195 -1.93 -1.31 -1.58
C VAL A 195 -3.32 -1.44 -2.17
N ILE A 196 -4.07 -2.44 -1.73
CA ILE A 196 -5.51 -2.55 -1.97
C ILE A 196 -6.22 -1.79 -0.86
N LEU A 197 -6.94 -0.72 -1.23
CA LEU A 197 -7.91 -0.05 -0.38
C LEU A 197 -9.29 -0.65 -0.64
N LYS A 198 -9.89 -1.24 0.37
CA LYS A 198 -11.26 -1.75 0.33
C LYS A 198 -12.18 -0.78 1.05
N ILE A 199 -13.16 -0.25 0.33
CA ILE A 199 -14.19 0.64 0.88
C ILE A 199 -15.47 -0.17 1.07
N LEU A 200 -15.98 -0.17 2.29
CA LEU A 200 -17.22 -0.86 2.68
C LEU A 200 -18.02 -0.04 3.68
N ASN A 201 -19.25 -0.46 3.95
CA ASN A 201 -20.02 0.00 5.11
C ASN A 201 -19.87 -1.06 6.22
N TYR A 202 -19.09 -0.78 7.26
CA TYR A 202 -18.83 -1.79 8.29
C TYR A 202 -20.07 -2.09 9.10
N GLN A 203 -20.31 -3.37 9.36
CA GLN A 203 -21.40 -3.81 10.24
C GLN A 203 -21.01 -3.74 11.73
N ASP A 204 -20.64 -2.55 12.20
CA ASP A 204 -20.35 -2.24 13.60
C ASP A 204 -21.62 -1.81 14.37
N ASP A 205 -21.46 -1.35 15.62
CA ASP A 205 -22.59 -0.85 16.42
C ASP A 205 -23.28 0.36 15.74
N ASN A 206 -22.54 1.23 15.04
CA ASN A 206 -23.11 2.37 14.32
C ASN A 206 -23.95 1.92 13.13
N TYR A 207 -23.57 0.87 12.43
CA TYR A 207 -24.36 0.32 11.34
C TYR A 207 -25.75 -0.15 11.77
N PHE A 208 -25.88 -0.71 12.97
CA PHE A 208 -27.17 -1.18 13.49
C PHE A 208 -27.93 -0.12 14.31
N ASP A 209 -27.24 0.87 14.86
CA ASP A 209 -27.83 1.95 15.67
C ASP A 209 -27.38 3.33 15.15
N PRO A 210 -28.26 4.08 14.45
CA PRO A 210 -27.92 5.41 13.93
C PRO A 210 -27.67 6.45 15.03
N THR A 211 -28.00 6.14 16.29
CA THR A 211 -27.75 7.01 17.44
C THR A 211 -26.44 6.70 18.15
N TYR A 212 -25.71 5.67 17.69
CA TYR A 212 -24.45 5.28 18.29
C TYR A 212 -23.37 6.36 18.07
N PRO A 213 -22.66 6.79 19.13
CA PRO A 213 -21.89 8.03 19.13
C PRO A 213 -20.52 7.94 18.43
N SER A 214 -20.11 6.76 17.96
CA SER A 214 -18.80 6.51 17.36
C SER A 214 -18.94 5.49 16.25
N TYR A 215 -18.02 5.48 15.29
CA TYR A 215 -17.97 4.48 14.22
C TYR A 215 -16.52 4.06 13.97
N VAL A 216 -16.33 2.89 13.38
CA VAL A 216 -15.02 2.42 12.95
C VAL A 216 -14.73 3.00 11.56
N ALA A 217 -13.78 3.94 11.46
CA ALA A 217 -13.41 4.54 10.16
C ALA A 217 -12.62 3.59 9.24
N GLY A 218 -12.02 2.54 9.78
CA GLY A 218 -11.15 1.63 9.04
C GLY A 218 -10.42 0.65 9.94
N PHE A 219 -9.91 -0.43 9.35
CA PHE A 219 -9.06 -1.37 10.06
C PHE A 219 -7.98 -2.00 9.15
N PHE A 220 -6.93 -2.47 9.81
CA PHE A 220 -5.93 -3.35 9.24
C PHE A 220 -5.96 -4.68 10.00
N ASP A 221 -5.96 -5.78 9.26
CA ASP A 221 -5.85 -7.12 9.81
C ASP A 221 -4.72 -7.87 9.13
N SER A 222 -3.75 -8.31 9.94
CA SER A 222 -2.60 -9.09 9.47
C SER A 222 -2.99 -10.42 8.83
N GLN A 223 -4.16 -10.99 9.14
CA GLN A 223 -4.60 -12.24 8.52
C GLN A 223 -4.80 -12.10 7.00
N TYR A 224 -5.09 -10.89 6.50
CA TYR A 224 -5.16 -10.65 5.06
C TYR A 224 -3.82 -10.80 4.36
N THR A 225 -2.73 -10.47 5.06
CA THR A 225 -1.38 -10.72 4.54
C THR A 225 -1.18 -12.20 4.29
N ASP A 226 -1.61 -13.06 5.22
CA ASP A 226 -1.39 -14.50 5.11
C ASP A 226 -2.37 -15.16 4.12
N TYR A 227 -3.61 -14.67 4.03
CA TYR A 227 -4.63 -15.25 3.14
C TYR A 227 -4.48 -14.83 1.70
N TYR A 228 -4.24 -13.54 1.47
CA TYR A 228 -4.25 -12.95 0.14
C TYR A 228 -2.84 -12.65 -0.39
N ASN A 229 -1.80 -12.65 0.45
CA ASN A 229 -0.45 -12.21 0.06
C ASN A 229 -0.46 -10.85 -0.67
N ARG A 230 -1.26 -9.89 -0.16
CA ARG A 230 -1.38 -8.52 -0.67
C ARG A 230 -1.33 -7.52 0.49
N ASN A 231 -0.88 -6.30 0.22
CA ASN A 231 -1.00 -5.20 1.18
C ASN A 231 -2.44 -4.66 1.13
N MET A 232 -3.21 -4.81 2.20
CA MET A 232 -4.62 -4.43 2.23
C MET A 232 -4.95 -3.55 3.42
N VAL A 233 -5.78 -2.52 3.19
CA VAL A 233 -6.38 -1.68 4.22
C VAL A 233 -7.86 -1.52 3.92
N HIS A 234 -8.67 -1.49 4.97
CA HIS A 234 -10.12 -1.36 4.86
C HIS A 234 -10.55 -0.01 5.40
N LEU A 235 -11.47 0.65 4.70
CA LEU A 235 -12.02 1.97 5.02
C LEU A 235 -13.55 1.90 5.05
N ASP A 236 -14.13 2.64 5.98
CA ASP A 236 -15.57 2.83 6.06
C ASP A 236 -16.05 3.92 5.11
N CYS A 237 -17.26 3.78 4.57
CA CYS A 237 -17.85 4.78 3.69
C CYS A 237 -18.69 5.83 4.43
N TRP A 238 -19.00 5.62 5.72
CA TRP A 238 -19.86 6.50 6.50
C TRP A 238 -19.09 7.69 7.11
N ALA A 239 -19.72 8.87 7.08
CA ALA A 239 -19.15 10.14 7.59
C ALA A 239 -20.21 11.05 8.21
#